data_AF-A0A2E6Z3Y9-F1
#
_entry.id   AF-A0A2E6Z3Y9-F1
#
_cell.length_a   1.000
_cell.length_b   1.000
_cell.length_c   1.000
_cell.angle_alpha   90.00
_cell.angle_beta   90.00
_cell.angle_gamma   90.00
#
_symmetry.space_group_name_H-M   'P 1'
#
loop_
_entity.id
_entity.type
_entity.pdbx_description
1 polymer ?
#
loop_
_entity_poly.entity_id
_entity_poly.type
_entity_poly.pdbx_seq_one_letter_code
_entity_poly.pdbx_strand_id
1 'polypeptide(L)'
;MPQSKILVDTNAYLRLAKTIRPLLFVPFGDNEFCLYILPELNQELENRKLQSKFPWVEEDEFSENRKHFPKIGRKQKVSIQQNFDYIWDYVQTELQGPSRVDVWYIAYALELGVPVITDDQDMTALANVFAADVMSTLELLKIMLDCGHSDMKTINGLCDYWRYIADLPANFKADYERLFGNQQA
;
A
#
# COMPACT_ATOMS: atom_id res chain seq x y z
N MET A 1 10.48 13.31 15.62
CA MET A 1 9.29 14.14 15.31
C MET A 1 8.06 13.26 15.56
N PRO A 2 6.78 13.64 15.39
CA PRO A 2 5.75 12.62 15.33
C PRO A 2 6.00 11.71 14.10
N GLN A 3 5.90 10.40 14.30
CA GLN A 3 6.06 9.39 13.26
C GLN A 3 5.05 9.59 12.12
N SER A 4 5.52 9.61 10.87
CA SER A 4 4.66 9.74 9.69
C SER A 4 4.17 8.36 9.24
N LYS A 5 2.92 8.04 9.54
CA LYS A 5 2.34 6.73 9.18
C LYS A 5 1.90 6.73 7.72
N ILE A 6 2.06 5.59 7.07
CA ILE A 6 1.61 5.34 5.70
C ILE A 6 0.92 3.98 5.68
N LEU A 7 -0.28 3.89 5.11
CA LEU A 7 -0.95 2.62 4.87
C LEU A 7 -0.46 2.00 3.56
N VAL A 8 -0.34 0.68 3.53
CA VAL A 8 0.06 -0.09 2.35
C VAL A 8 -1.02 -1.12 2.09
N ASP A 9 -1.63 -1.09 0.91
CA ASP A 9 -2.63 -2.07 0.51
C ASP A 9 -2.01 -3.43 0.15
N THR A 10 -2.86 -4.37 -0.24
CA THR A 10 -2.42 -5.73 -0.56
C THR A 10 -1.53 -5.79 -1.79
N ASN A 11 -1.80 -4.99 -2.83
CA ASN A 11 -1.00 -5.01 -4.06
C ASN A 11 0.41 -4.44 -3.83
N ALA A 12 0.50 -3.32 -3.11
CA ALA A 12 1.76 -2.65 -2.82
C ALA A 12 2.59 -3.49 -1.84
N TYR A 13 1.93 -4.11 -0.84
CA TYR A 13 2.59 -5.03 0.07
C TYR A 13 3.23 -6.21 -0.67
N LEU A 14 2.47 -6.88 -1.55
CA LEU A 14 2.96 -8.04 -2.31
C LEU A 14 4.11 -7.67 -3.24
N ARG A 15 4.11 -6.45 -3.80
CA ARG A 15 5.18 -5.92 -4.64
C ARG A 15 6.47 -5.61 -3.88
N LEU A 16 6.36 -5.15 -2.63
CA LEU A 16 7.51 -4.62 -1.87
C LEU A 16 8.10 -5.62 -0.88
N ALA A 17 7.25 -6.33 -0.13
CA ALA A 17 7.66 -7.02 1.10
C ALA A 17 8.69 -8.12 0.85
N LYS A 18 8.65 -8.76 -0.32
CA LYS A 18 9.61 -9.80 -0.67
C LYS A 18 11.04 -9.27 -0.81
N THR A 19 11.24 -8.00 -1.13
CA THR A 19 12.58 -7.44 -1.36
C THR A 19 13.05 -6.54 -0.23
N ILE A 20 12.16 -5.68 0.28
CA ILE A 20 12.47 -4.76 1.38
C ILE A 20 12.06 -5.43 2.69
N ARG A 21 13.04 -5.84 3.50
CA ARG A 21 12.81 -6.64 4.71
C ARG A 21 13.58 -6.05 5.91
N PRO A 22 12.90 -5.81 7.05
CA PRO A 22 11.44 -5.80 7.23
C PRO A 22 10.81 -4.62 6.50
N LEU A 23 9.64 -4.81 5.89
CA LEU A 23 8.91 -3.72 5.23
C LEU A 23 8.12 -2.88 6.25
N LEU A 24 7.40 -3.54 7.14
CA LEU A 24 6.48 -2.90 8.07
C LEU A 24 7.16 -2.61 9.41
N PHE A 25 6.72 -1.56 10.09
CA PHE A 25 7.16 -1.18 11.44
C PHE A 25 8.64 -0.81 11.57
N VAL A 26 9.30 -0.43 10.47
CA VAL A 26 10.65 0.10 10.45
C VAL A 26 10.59 1.58 10.06
N PRO A 27 10.80 2.52 11.00
CA PRO A 27 10.85 3.94 10.67
C PRO A 27 12.02 4.27 9.74
N PHE A 28 11.81 5.17 8.78
CA PHE A 28 12.85 5.61 7.85
C PHE A 28 12.76 7.11 7.51
N GLY A 29 13.91 7.69 7.17
CA GLY A 29 14.07 9.12 6.88
C GLY A 29 13.83 10.06 8.06
N ASP A 30 14.04 11.36 7.84
CA ASP A 30 13.93 12.39 8.90
C ASP A 30 12.49 12.55 9.42
N ASN A 31 11.50 12.23 8.60
CA ASN A 31 10.08 12.26 8.95
C ASN A 31 9.60 11.01 9.70
N GLU A 32 10.50 10.07 9.98
CA GLU A 32 10.21 8.78 10.61
C GLU A 32 9.02 8.08 9.93
N PHE A 33 9.05 7.99 8.60
CA PHE A 33 8.04 7.30 7.81
C PHE A 33 7.93 5.85 8.25
N CYS A 34 6.72 5.34 8.43
CA CYS A 34 6.52 3.98 8.89
C CYS A 34 5.30 3.36 8.23
N LEU A 35 5.50 2.18 7.66
CA LEU A 35 4.49 1.46 6.89
C LEU A 35 3.63 0.58 7.79
N TYR A 36 2.32 0.62 7.54
CA TYR A 36 1.29 -0.14 8.23
C TYR A 36 0.37 -0.81 7.22
N ILE A 37 -0.21 -1.93 7.61
CA ILE A 37 -1.28 -2.61 6.88
C ILE A 37 -2.54 -2.63 7.74
N LEU A 38 -3.67 -2.98 7.13
CA LEU A 38 -4.90 -3.29 7.85
C LEU A 38 -5.08 -4.81 8.03
N PRO A 39 -5.84 -5.28 9.03
CA PRO A 39 -6.10 -6.71 9.21
C PRO A 39 -6.82 -7.34 8.01
N GLU A 40 -7.57 -6.56 7.24
CA GLU A 40 -8.24 -6.97 6.00
C GLU A 40 -7.25 -7.49 4.96
N LEU A 41 -6.01 -6.99 4.90
CA LEU A 41 -4.98 -7.53 4.01
C LEU A 41 -4.69 -9.00 4.30
N ASN A 42 -4.63 -9.39 5.58
CA ASN A 42 -4.40 -10.79 5.94
C ASN A 42 -5.58 -11.67 5.49
N GLN A 43 -6.81 -11.15 5.53
CA GLN A 43 -7.99 -11.86 5.01
C GLN A 43 -7.91 -12.06 3.50
N GLU A 44 -7.40 -11.07 2.75
CA GLU A 44 -7.17 -11.25 1.32
C GLU A 44 -6.10 -12.30 1.02
N LEU A 45 -5.03 -12.35 1.82
CA LEU A 45 -3.95 -13.32 1.66
C LEU A 45 -4.39 -14.77 1.95
N GLU A 46 -5.50 -15.00 2.65
CA GLU A 46 -6.10 -16.35 2.80
C GLU A 46 -6.63 -16.90 1.46
N ASN A 47 -6.72 -16.06 0.42
CA ASN A 47 -7.14 -16.49 -0.91
C ASN A 47 -6.12 -17.45 -1.55
N ARG A 48 -6.56 -18.67 -1.88
CA ARG A 48 -5.73 -19.71 -2.52
C ARG A 48 -5.00 -19.25 -3.79
N LYS A 49 -5.60 -18.35 -4.58
CA LYS A 49 -4.96 -17.81 -5.80
C LYS A 49 -3.74 -16.97 -5.43
N LEU A 50 -3.86 -16.12 -4.41
CA LEU A 50 -2.75 -15.29 -3.92
C LEU A 50 -1.69 -16.16 -3.26
N GLN A 51 -2.06 -17.12 -2.41
CA GLN A 51 -1.11 -18.06 -1.81
C GLN A 51 -0.33 -18.86 -2.86
N SER A 52 -0.99 -19.27 -3.94
CA SER A 52 -0.32 -20.00 -5.03
C SER A 52 0.65 -19.10 -5.82
N LYS A 53 0.31 -17.82 -6.03
CA LYS A 53 1.17 -16.85 -6.74
C LYS A 53 2.32 -16.35 -5.86
N PHE A 54 2.08 -16.20 -4.56
CA PHE A 54 2.99 -15.62 -3.59
C PHE A 54 3.16 -16.53 -2.37
N PRO A 55 3.71 -17.75 -2.52
CA PRO A 55 3.79 -18.73 -1.42
C PRO A 55 4.64 -18.25 -0.23
N TRP A 56 5.54 -17.30 -0.48
CA TRP A 56 6.39 -16.70 0.53
C TRP A 56 5.62 -15.93 1.61
N VAL A 57 4.38 -15.49 1.35
CA VAL A 57 3.61 -14.70 2.33
C VAL A 57 3.34 -15.48 3.61
N GLU A 58 3.30 -16.80 3.55
CA GLU A 58 3.06 -17.70 4.69
C GLU A 58 4.34 -18.03 5.47
N GLU A 59 5.53 -17.64 4.98
CA GLU A 59 6.77 -17.85 5.73
C GLU A 59 6.76 -16.99 7.01
N ASP A 60 7.30 -17.54 8.11
CA ASP A 60 7.22 -16.97 9.45
C ASP A 60 7.66 -15.50 9.51
N GLU A 61 8.74 -15.13 8.79
CA GLU A 61 9.23 -13.75 8.82
C GLU A 61 8.20 -12.72 8.35
N PHE A 62 7.36 -13.07 7.37
CA PHE A 62 6.35 -12.16 6.83
C PHE A 62 5.07 -12.21 7.65
N SER A 63 4.66 -13.40 8.09
CA SER A 63 3.47 -13.55 8.92
C SER A 63 3.65 -12.81 10.25
N GLU A 64 4.83 -12.90 10.90
CA GLU A 64 5.16 -12.12 12.09
C GLU A 64 5.16 -10.61 11.83
N ASN A 65 5.73 -10.15 10.69
CA ASN A 65 5.74 -8.72 10.34
C ASN A 65 4.32 -8.16 10.13
N ARG A 66 3.35 -8.99 9.74
CA ARG A 66 1.93 -8.61 9.51
C ARG A 66 1.00 -8.76 10.72
N LYS A 67 1.51 -9.07 11.93
CA LYS A 67 0.69 -9.20 13.15
C LYS A 67 0.33 -7.88 13.83
N HIS A 68 0.93 -6.78 13.38
CA HIS A 68 0.74 -5.47 13.99
C HIS A 68 -0.06 -4.56 13.07
N PHE A 69 -0.83 -3.64 13.65
CA PHE A 69 -1.75 -2.75 12.93
C PHE A 69 -1.70 -1.33 13.53
N PRO A 70 -2.21 -0.31 12.83
CA PRO A 70 -2.38 1.02 13.40
C PRO A 70 -3.17 0.98 14.71
N LYS A 71 -2.64 1.59 15.76
CA LYS A 71 -3.38 1.76 17.02
C LYS A 71 -4.47 2.82 16.81
N ILE A 72 -5.73 2.42 17.00
CA ILE A 72 -6.90 3.29 16.89
C ILE A 72 -7.67 3.37 18.22
N GLY A 73 -8.14 4.56 18.56
CA GLY A 73 -9.02 4.78 19.70
C GLY A 73 -10.46 4.36 19.43
N ARG A 74 -11.28 4.22 20.49
CA ARG A 74 -12.71 3.86 20.37
C ARG A 74 -13.50 4.84 19.49
N LYS A 75 -13.25 6.15 19.65
CA LYS A 75 -13.91 7.19 18.85
C LYS A 75 -13.54 7.08 17.37
N GLN A 76 -12.24 6.90 17.09
CA GLN A 76 -11.75 6.71 15.73
C GLN A 76 -12.36 5.48 15.09
N LYS A 77 -12.47 4.36 15.82
CA LYS A 77 -13.12 3.15 15.30
C LYS A 77 -14.56 3.38 14.86
N VAL A 78 -15.34 4.18 15.62
CA VAL A 78 -16.71 4.54 15.23
C VAL A 78 -16.71 5.41 13.98
N SER A 79 -15.82 6.40 13.91
CA SER A 79 -15.68 7.28 12.75
C SER A 79 -15.27 6.52 11.49
N ILE A 80 -14.31 5.59 11.58
CA ILE A 80 -13.90 4.72 10.47
C ILE A 80 -15.08 3.88 9.97
N GLN A 81 -15.90 3.32 10.87
CA GLN A 81 -17.09 2.56 10.46
C GLN A 81 -18.09 3.46 9.71
N GLN A 82 -18.32 4.68 10.19
CA GLN A 82 -19.22 5.64 9.54
C GLN A 82 -18.70 6.04 8.15
N ASN A 83 -17.39 6.32 8.04
CA ASN A 83 -16.74 6.58 6.76
C ASN A 83 -16.88 5.37 5.83
N PHE A 84 -16.63 4.17 6.33
CA PHE A 84 -16.78 2.93 5.55
C PHE A 84 -18.20 2.80 5.01
N ASP A 85 -19.22 2.93 5.86
CA ASP A 85 -20.62 2.76 5.46
C ASP A 85 -21.02 3.77 4.38
N TYR A 86 -20.57 5.03 4.53
CA TYR A 86 -20.83 6.09 3.56
C TYR A 86 -20.11 5.85 2.21
N ILE A 87 -18.83 5.51 2.24
CA ILE A 87 -18.04 5.25 1.03
C ILE A 87 -18.56 3.98 0.33
N TRP A 88 -18.93 2.95 1.09
CA TRP A 88 -19.45 1.70 0.54
C TRP A 88 -20.78 1.92 -0.18
N ASP A 89 -21.68 2.72 0.38
CA ASP A 89 -22.93 3.10 -0.30
C ASP A 89 -22.66 3.79 -1.65
N TYR A 90 -21.69 4.70 -1.70
CA TYR A 90 -21.25 5.34 -2.94
C TYR A 90 -20.66 4.35 -3.95
N VAL A 91 -19.81 3.42 -3.52
CA VAL A 91 -19.24 2.37 -4.40
C VAL A 91 -20.36 1.50 -4.99
N GLN A 92 -21.38 1.17 -4.21
CA GLN A 92 -22.49 0.34 -4.69
C GLN A 92 -23.41 1.06 -5.69
N THR A 93 -23.44 2.39 -5.68
CA THR A 93 -24.39 3.20 -6.45
C THR A 93 -23.75 3.91 -7.64
N GLU A 94 -22.56 4.48 -7.47
CA GLU A 94 -21.95 5.45 -8.39
C GLU A 94 -20.61 4.98 -9.00
N LEU A 95 -19.81 4.20 -8.27
CA LEU A 95 -18.47 3.78 -8.71
C LEU A 95 -18.24 2.28 -8.49
N GLN A 96 -18.67 1.47 -9.46
CA GLN A 96 -18.44 0.03 -9.45
C GLN A 96 -16.96 -0.28 -9.75
N GLY A 97 -16.33 -1.13 -8.94
CA GLY A 97 -14.93 -1.53 -9.12
C GLY A 97 -14.26 -1.84 -7.78
N PRO A 98 -14.15 -0.85 -6.87
CA PRO A 98 -13.49 -1.03 -5.58
C PRO A 98 -14.11 -2.16 -4.75
N SER A 99 -13.24 -2.95 -4.14
CA SER A 99 -13.61 -3.98 -3.18
C SER A 99 -13.95 -3.39 -1.81
N ARG A 100 -14.51 -4.22 -0.93
CA ARG A 100 -14.73 -3.83 0.47
C ARG A 100 -13.42 -3.51 1.18
N VAL A 101 -12.32 -4.14 0.81
CA VAL A 101 -11.01 -3.91 1.45
C VAL A 101 -10.48 -2.54 1.05
N ASP A 102 -10.62 -2.15 -0.22
CA ASP A 102 -10.25 -0.82 -0.71
C ASP A 102 -10.99 0.27 0.07
N VAL A 103 -12.31 0.08 0.29
CA VAL A 103 -13.11 1.01 1.09
C VAL A 103 -12.63 1.12 2.53
N TRP A 104 -12.20 0.02 3.15
CA TRP A 104 -11.59 0.08 4.48
C TRP A 104 -10.32 0.92 4.47
N TYR A 105 -9.41 0.71 3.53
CA TYR A 105 -8.19 1.51 3.43
C TYR A 105 -8.49 3.01 3.31
N ILE A 106 -9.43 3.40 2.45
CA ILE A 106 -9.84 4.81 2.31
C ILE A 106 -10.47 5.34 3.60
N ALA A 107 -11.35 4.58 4.25
CA ALA A 107 -11.98 5.00 5.51
C ALA A 107 -10.95 5.22 6.64
N TYR A 108 -9.95 4.35 6.74
CA TYR A 108 -8.85 4.50 7.69
C TYR A 108 -7.96 5.69 7.32
N ALA A 109 -7.63 5.88 6.05
CA ALA A 109 -6.81 6.99 5.57
C ALA A 109 -7.41 8.34 5.95
N LEU A 110 -8.72 8.50 5.71
CA LEU A 110 -9.47 9.72 6.04
C LEU A 110 -9.51 10.00 7.54
N GLU A 111 -9.81 8.99 8.37
CA GLU A 111 -9.87 9.20 9.82
C GLU A 111 -8.49 9.50 10.42
N LEU A 112 -7.45 8.84 9.93
CA LEU A 112 -6.11 8.97 10.49
C LEU A 112 -5.33 10.15 9.89
N GLY A 113 -5.79 10.71 8.77
CA GLY A 113 -5.07 11.74 8.02
C GLY A 113 -3.73 11.23 7.51
N VAL A 114 -3.71 10.01 6.95
CA VAL A 114 -2.49 9.34 6.48
C VAL A 114 -2.66 8.88 5.02
N PRO A 115 -1.59 8.88 4.22
CA PRO A 115 -1.68 8.42 2.84
C PRO A 115 -1.77 6.89 2.74
N VAL A 116 -2.33 6.41 1.64
CA VAL A 116 -2.33 4.99 1.25
C VAL A 116 -1.46 4.76 0.03
N ILE A 117 -0.63 3.73 0.07
CA ILE A 117 0.09 3.22 -1.09
C ILE A 117 -0.77 2.17 -1.78
N THR A 118 -1.09 2.41 -3.05
CA THR A 118 -1.78 1.45 -3.92
C THR A 118 -1.40 1.73 -5.38
N ASP A 119 -1.33 0.68 -6.21
CA ASP A 119 -1.31 0.84 -7.66
C ASP A 119 -2.65 0.47 -8.32
N ASP A 120 -3.69 0.20 -7.52
CA ASP A 120 -5.04 -0.14 -8.02
C ASP A 120 -5.73 1.13 -8.51
N GLN A 121 -6.17 1.11 -9.78
CA GLN A 121 -6.76 2.29 -10.42
C GLN A 121 -8.18 2.57 -9.93
N ASP A 122 -8.95 1.53 -9.59
CA ASP A 122 -10.30 1.69 -9.05
C ASP A 122 -10.22 2.27 -7.63
N MET A 123 -9.28 1.77 -6.82
CA MET A 123 -9.00 2.34 -5.49
C MET A 123 -8.46 3.77 -5.57
N THR A 124 -7.58 4.08 -6.53
CA THR A 124 -7.08 5.43 -6.77
C THR A 124 -8.22 6.38 -7.16
N ALA A 125 -9.12 5.95 -8.05
CA ALA A 125 -10.30 6.71 -8.43
C ALA A 125 -11.21 6.98 -7.22
N LEU A 126 -11.43 5.96 -6.39
CA LEU A 126 -12.21 6.11 -5.16
C LEU A 126 -11.57 7.11 -4.19
N ALA A 127 -10.26 7.02 -3.95
CA ALA A 127 -9.54 7.94 -3.09
C ALA A 127 -9.69 9.39 -3.54
N ASN A 128 -9.58 9.65 -4.84
CA ASN A 128 -9.76 10.97 -5.43
C ASN A 128 -11.16 11.54 -5.20
N VAL A 129 -12.21 10.71 -5.27
CA VAL A 129 -13.60 11.14 -4.99
C VAL A 129 -13.74 11.64 -3.55
N PHE A 130 -13.12 10.95 -2.60
CA PHE A 130 -13.22 11.27 -1.17
C PHE A 130 -12.08 12.16 -0.66
N ALA A 131 -11.22 12.65 -1.56
CA ALA A 131 -10.03 13.43 -1.23
C ALA A 131 -9.12 12.75 -0.18
N ALA A 132 -8.98 11.43 -0.26
CA ALA A 132 -7.99 10.69 0.51
C ALA A 132 -6.63 10.74 -0.20
N ASP A 133 -5.56 10.92 0.57
CA ASP A 133 -4.20 10.95 0.03
C ASP A 133 -3.79 9.54 -0.43
N VAL A 134 -3.41 9.42 -1.70
CA VAL A 134 -2.89 8.18 -2.29
C VAL A 134 -1.58 8.43 -3.03
N MET A 135 -0.70 7.43 -2.99
CA MET A 135 0.56 7.41 -3.72
C MET A 135 0.76 6.02 -4.34
N SER A 136 1.42 5.97 -5.49
CA SER A 136 1.83 4.72 -6.10
C SER A 136 2.99 4.04 -5.35
N THR A 137 3.19 2.75 -5.62
CA THR A 137 4.36 2.02 -5.09
C THR A 137 5.67 2.66 -5.55
N LEU A 138 5.72 3.19 -6.77
CA LEU A 138 6.91 3.88 -7.30
C LEU A 138 7.18 5.20 -6.55
N GLU A 139 6.14 5.93 -6.15
CA GLU A 139 6.29 7.15 -5.35
C GLU A 139 6.82 6.84 -3.95
N LEU A 140 6.35 5.75 -3.33
CA LEU A 140 6.95 5.26 -2.08
C LEU A 140 8.44 4.90 -2.26
N LEU A 141 8.79 4.20 -3.33
CA LEU A 141 10.19 3.86 -3.63
C LEU A 141 11.05 5.11 -3.85
N LYS A 142 10.49 6.16 -4.45
CA LYS A 142 11.20 7.45 -4.59
C LYS A 142 11.46 8.09 -3.24
N ILE A 143 10.47 8.09 -2.33
CA ILE A 143 10.65 8.58 -0.95
C ILE A 143 11.74 7.77 -0.24
N MET A 144 11.71 6.44 -0.35
CA MET A 144 12.72 5.55 0.24
C MET A 144 14.12 5.80 -0.33
N LEU A 145 14.25 6.08 -1.62
CA LEU A 145 15.50 6.45 -2.26
C LEU A 145 16.02 7.80 -1.73
N ASP A 146 15.15 8.80 -1.67
CA ASP A 146 15.53 10.17 -1.30
C ASP A 146 16.00 10.30 0.15
N CYS A 147 15.49 9.44 1.03
CA CYS A 147 15.95 9.35 2.41
C CYS A 147 17.08 8.34 2.65
N GLY A 148 17.59 7.69 1.59
CA GLY A 148 18.67 6.70 1.69
C GLY A 148 18.25 5.37 2.34
N HIS A 149 16.95 5.10 2.46
CA HIS A 149 16.42 3.82 2.95
C HIS A 149 16.50 2.70 1.90
N SER A 150 16.52 3.07 0.63
CA SER A 150 16.72 2.16 -0.51
C SER A 150 17.68 2.78 -1.52
N ASP A 151 18.11 2.00 -2.51
CA ASP A 151 18.97 2.43 -3.60
C ASP A 151 18.43 2.01 -4.97
N MET A 152 18.98 2.61 -6.03
CA MET A 152 18.55 2.29 -7.40
C MET A 152 18.78 0.83 -7.78
N LYS A 153 19.76 0.16 -7.17
CA LYS A 153 20.02 -1.27 -7.41
C LYS A 153 18.84 -2.12 -6.91
N THR A 154 18.35 -1.82 -5.72
CA THR A 154 17.19 -2.48 -5.10
C THR A 154 15.91 -2.17 -5.86
N ILE A 155 15.70 -0.91 -6.24
CA ILE A 155 14.53 -0.47 -7.03
C ILE A 155 14.50 -1.16 -8.40
N ASN A 156 15.62 -1.23 -9.10
CA ASN A 156 15.69 -1.90 -10.41
C ASN A 156 15.44 -3.40 -10.27
N GLY A 157 16.01 -4.04 -9.23
CA GLY A 157 15.74 -5.46 -8.95
C GLY A 157 14.27 -5.73 -8.63
N LEU A 158 13.59 -4.83 -7.91
CA LEU A 158 12.14 -4.88 -7.69
C LEU A 158 11.38 -4.80 -9.02
N CYS A 159 11.70 -3.82 -9.86
CA CYS A 159 11.06 -3.63 -11.16
C CYS A 159 11.25 -4.85 -12.07
N ASP A 160 12.46 -5.42 -12.12
CA ASP A 160 12.76 -6.63 -12.87
C ASP A 160 11.95 -7.83 -12.36
N TYR A 161 11.82 -7.97 -11.04
CA TYR A 161 10.97 -9.00 -10.46
C TYR A 161 9.51 -8.83 -10.87
N TRP A 162 8.97 -7.61 -10.80
CA TRP A 162 7.60 -7.33 -11.24
C TRP A 162 7.38 -7.63 -12.72
N ARG A 163 8.35 -7.29 -13.59
CA ARG A 163 8.33 -7.69 -15.01
C ARG A 163 8.28 -9.21 -15.15
N TYR A 164 9.12 -9.93 -14.40
CA TYR A 164 9.21 -11.39 -14.45
C TYR A 164 7.91 -12.08 -14.04
N ILE A 165 7.22 -11.59 -13.00
CA ILE A 165 5.94 -12.14 -12.55
C ILE A 165 4.72 -11.52 -13.24
N ALA A 166 4.93 -10.67 -14.25
CA ALA A 166 3.91 -9.92 -14.98
C ALA A 166 2.94 -9.14 -14.05
N ASP A 167 3.49 -8.44 -13.07
CA ASP A 167 2.76 -7.74 -11.99
C ASP A 167 3.15 -6.25 -11.88
N LEU A 168 3.27 -5.58 -13.02
CA LEU A 168 3.63 -4.15 -13.07
C LEU A 168 2.44 -3.25 -12.70
N PRO A 169 2.70 -2.10 -12.04
CA PRO A 169 1.73 -1.02 -11.92
C PRO A 169 1.20 -0.56 -13.28
N ALA A 170 -0.07 -0.12 -13.35
CA ALA A 170 -0.71 0.27 -14.61
C ALA A 170 0.04 1.39 -15.35
N ASN A 171 0.49 2.41 -14.62
CA ASN A 171 1.21 3.57 -15.16
C ASN A 171 2.74 3.44 -15.05
N PHE A 172 3.26 2.23 -14.85
CA PHE A 172 4.66 1.97 -14.50
C PHE A 172 5.66 2.75 -15.34
N LYS A 173 5.54 2.71 -16.67
CA LYS A 173 6.52 3.36 -17.56
C LYS A 173 6.58 4.88 -17.35
N ALA A 174 5.40 5.52 -17.31
CA ALA A 174 5.30 6.96 -17.16
C ALA A 174 5.78 7.41 -15.78
N ASP A 175 5.37 6.69 -14.73
CA ASP A 175 5.77 7.00 -13.36
C ASP A 175 7.26 6.73 -13.13
N TYR A 176 7.81 5.66 -13.68
CA TYR A 176 9.22 5.35 -13.55
C TYR A 176 10.08 6.44 -14.20
N GLU A 177 9.76 6.85 -15.44
CA GLU A 177 10.47 7.93 -16.12
C GLU A 177 10.35 9.27 -15.35
N ARG A 178 9.15 9.58 -14.84
CA ARG A 178 8.90 10.80 -14.04
C ARG A 178 9.69 10.82 -12.74
N LEU A 179 9.82 9.69 -12.05
CA LEU A 179 10.37 9.61 -10.69
C LEU A 179 11.87 9.32 -10.66
N PHE A 180 12.36 8.48 -11.57
CA PHE A 180 13.74 7.99 -11.57
C PHE A 180 14.53 8.40 -12.82
N GLY A 181 13.87 9.01 -13.81
CA GLY A 181 14.47 9.41 -15.08
C GLY A 181 14.66 8.24 -16.05
N ASN A 182 15.27 8.53 -17.20
CA ASN A 182 15.53 7.55 -18.25
C ASN A 182 16.75 6.67 -17.94
N GLN A 183 16.61 5.76 -16.98
CA GLN A 183 17.52 4.64 -16.78
C GLN A 183 16.84 3.36 -17.28
N GLN A 184 16.93 3.11 -18.59
CA GLN A 184 16.47 1.90 -19.31
C GLN A 184 15.24 1.18 -18.70
N ALA A 185 14.05 1.67 -19.06
CA ALA A 185 12.78 0.99 -18.84
C ALA A 185 12.67 -0.33 -19.62
#